data_AF-R6DLS2-F1
#
_entry.id   AF-R6DLS2-F1
#
_cell.length_a   1.000
_cell.length_b   1.000
_cell.length_c   1.000
_cell.angle_alpha   90.00
_cell.angle_beta   90.00
_cell.angle_gamma   90.00
#
_symmetry.space_group_name_H-M   'P 1'
#
loop_
_entity.id
_entity.type
_entity.pdbx_description
1 polymer ?
#
loop_
_entity_poly.entity_id
_entity_poly.type
_entity_poly.pdbx_seq_one_letter_code
_entity_poly.pdbx_strand_id
1 'polypeptide(L)'
;MAYADQLYEVVDRFFMQIIMPYGVKNGEAAVYLKKFTPFKKKNFDEYVQAYNDYMNAAEALSMDGIEVPEDDEKAVYLKECFHQSQKSFAKLCKRNAEFYGFQNRKVRRENISAQELKEIFVALQASMNSAGRDIEALEKAYKELKLETDPEYAKAVAEGKEKI
;
A
#
# COMPACT_ATOMS: atom_id res chain seq x y z
N MET A 1 -12.85 -12.88 -19.11
CA MET A 1 -12.72 -14.31 -18.73
C MET A 1 -12.97 -14.41 -17.24
N ALA A 2 -13.68 -15.43 -16.75
CA ALA A 2 -14.18 -15.44 -15.36
C ALA A 2 -13.08 -15.34 -14.28
N TYR A 3 -11.85 -15.78 -14.55
CA TYR A 3 -10.72 -15.63 -13.61
C TYR A 3 -10.13 -14.20 -13.63
N ALA A 4 -10.08 -13.55 -14.80
CA ALA A 4 -9.54 -12.20 -14.95
C ALA A 4 -10.37 -11.20 -14.13
N ASP A 5 -11.69 -11.33 -14.17
CA ASP A 5 -12.59 -10.49 -13.39
C ASP A 5 -12.37 -10.65 -11.87
N GLN A 6 -12.10 -11.87 -11.40
CA GLN A 6 -11.76 -12.14 -10.00
C GLN A 6 -10.40 -11.53 -9.60
N LEU A 7 -9.39 -11.64 -10.47
CA LEU A 7 -8.10 -10.99 -10.25
C LEU A 7 -8.28 -9.47 -10.16
N TYR A 8 -9.07 -8.89 -11.05
CA TYR A 8 -9.35 -7.45 -11.04
C TYR A 8 -10.04 -7.01 -9.77
N GLU A 9 -11.03 -7.76 -9.29
CA GLU A 9 -11.71 -7.43 -8.04
C GLU A 9 -10.73 -7.36 -6.87
N VAL A 10 -9.79 -8.31 -6.77
CA VAL A 10 -8.78 -8.31 -5.69
C VAL A 10 -7.85 -7.10 -5.80
N VAL A 11 -7.36 -6.80 -7.01
CA VAL A 11 -6.46 -5.65 -7.24
C VAL A 11 -7.20 -4.33 -6.98
N ASP A 12 -8.42 -4.18 -7.47
CA ASP A 12 -9.27 -3.00 -7.30
C ASP A 12 -9.57 -2.75 -5.82
N ARG A 13 -9.87 -3.80 -5.06
CA ARG A 13 -10.03 -3.70 -3.60
C ARG A 13 -8.74 -3.25 -2.92
N PHE A 14 -7.60 -3.81 -3.32
CA PHE A 14 -6.31 -3.41 -2.77
C PHE A 14 -5.99 -1.93 -3.04
N PHE A 15 -6.21 -1.44 -4.25
CA PHE A 15 -5.98 -0.03 -4.57
C PHE A 15 -7.01 0.91 -3.93
N MET A 16 -8.30 0.68 -4.20
CA MET A 16 -9.37 1.63 -3.84
C MET A 16 -9.71 1.60 -2.36
N GLN A 17 -9.70 0.42 -1.72
CA GLN A 17 -10.14 0.27 -0.33
C GLN A 17 -8.97 0.35 0.67
N ILE A 18 -7.72 0.19 0.21
CA ILE A 18 -6.55 0.13 1.10
C ILE A 18 -5.51 1.19 0.74
N ILE A 19 -4.90 1.14 -0.46
CA ILE A 19 -3.80 2.06 -0.83
C ILE A 19 -4.26 3.51 -0.86
N MET A 20 -5.41 3.81 -1.49
CA MET A 20 -5.91 5.19 -1.59
C MET A 20 -6.26 5.79 -0.22
N PRO A 21 -7.05 5.11 0.66
CA PRO A 21 -7.29 5.59 2.02
C PRO A 21 -6.01 5.71 2.87
N TYR A 22 -5.08 4.75 2.72
CA TYR A 22 -3.75 4.84 3.34
C TYR A 22 -3.03 6.13 2.93
N GLY A 23 -3.04 6.48 1.64
CA GLY A 23 -2.40 7.70 1.12
C GLY A 23 -2.95 8.97 1.79
N VAL A 24 -4.27 9.07 1.91
CA VAL A 24 -4.95 10.18 2.61
C VAL A 24 -4.53 10.22 4.08
N LYS A 25 -4.65 9.09 4.78
CA LYS A 25 -4.34 9.00 6.22
C LYS A 25 -2.87 9.29 6.51
N ASN A 26 -1.97 8.86 5.64
CA ASN A 26 -0.55 9.13 5.73
C ASN A 26 -0.24 10.63 5.53
N GLY A 27 -0.94 11.29 4.60
CA GLY A 27 -0.88 12.74 4.44
C GLY A 27 -1.35 13.49 5.69
N GLU A 28 -2.49 13.10 6.26
CA GLU A 28 -3.00 13.65 7.52
C GLU A 28 -1.99 13.52 8.66
N ALA A 29 -1.41 12.32 8.83
CA ALA A 29 -0.44 12.04 9.88
C ALA A 29 0.81 12.93 9.74
N ALA A 30 1.30 13.14 8.52
CA ALA A 30 2.46 14.00 8.25
C ALA A 30 2.15 15.48 8.53
N VAL A 31 0.96 15.96 8.18
CA VAL A 31 0.50 17.32 8.50
C VAL A 31 0.38 17.48 10.01
N TYR A 32 -0.23 16.52 10.70
CA TYR A 32 -0.38 16.55 12.15
C TYR A 32 0.97 16.53 12.87
N LEU A 33 1.95 15.75 12.37
CA LEU A 33 3.32 15.74 12.89
C LEU A 33 3.99 17.11 12.80
N LYS A 34 3.78 17.87 11.72
CA LYS A 34 4.36 19.20 11.52
C LYS A 34 3.61 20.31 12.26
N LYS A 35 2.31 20.14 12.52
CA LYS A 35 1.45 21.15 13.14
C LYS A 35 1.99 21.63 14.50
N PHE A 36 2.15 22.93 14.68
CA PHE A 36 2.48 23.48 16.00
C PHE A 36 1.23 23.49 16.89
N THR A 37 1.29 22.84 18.05
CA THR A 37 0.18 22.74 19.01
C THR A 37 0.65 23.18 20.39
N PRO A 38 0.65 24.50 20.69
CA PRO A 38 1.10 24.99 21.98
C PRO A 38 0.17 24.45 23.08
N PHE A 39 0.76 24.04 24.21
CA PHE A 39 0.05 23.54 25.39
C PHE A 39 -0.73 22.22 25.23
N LYS A 40 -0.74 21.60 24.05
CA LYS A 40 -1.33 20.26 23.83
C LYS A 40 -0.27 19.25 23.45
N LYS A 41 -0.24 18.13 24.19
CA LYS A 41 0.53 16.95 23.80
C LYS A 41 -0.12 16.32 22.59
N LYS A 42 0.67 16.02 21.56
CA LYS A 42 0.19 15.27 20.40
C LYS A 42 -0.10 13.83 20.80
N ASN A 43 -1.10 13.24 20.16
CA ASN A 43 -1.37 11.82 20.25
C ASN A 43 -1.50 11.26 18.83
N PHE A 44 -0.72 10.23 18.53
CA PHE A 44 -0.70 9.55 17.24
C PHE A 44 -1.34 8.15 17.27
N ASP A 45 -1.98 7.75 18.38
CA ASP A 45 -2.56 6.41 18.57
C ASP A 45 -3.56 6.05 17.45
N GLU A 46 -4.38 7.01 16.99
CA GLU A 46 -5.32 6.81 15.88
C GLU A 46 -4.60 6.47 14.57
N TYR A 47 -3.47 7.12 14.28
CA TYR A 47 -2.69 6.82 13.07
C TYR A 47 -2.01 5.45 13.18
N VAL A 48 -1.47 5.11 14.36
CA VAL A 48 -0.90 3.79 14.62
C VAL A 48 -1.94 2.70 14.38
N GLN A 49 -3.15 2.88 14.92
CA GLN A 49 -4.24 1.94 14.69
C GLN A 49 -4.59 1.84 13.21
N ALA A 50 -4.75 2.97 12.51
CA ALA A 50 -5.07 2.97 11.09
C ALA A 50 -4.01 2.22 10.24
N TYR A 51 -2.71 2.38 10.52
CA TYR A 51 -1.68 1.62 9.81
C TYR A 51 -1.76 0.12 10.07
N ASN A 52 -2.08 -0.29 11.30
CA ASN A 52 -2.30 -1.71 11.60
C ASN A 52 -3.55 -2.24 10.87
N ASP A 53 -4.62 -1.45 10.79
CA ASP A 53 -5.84 -1.83 10.07
C ASP A 53 -5.57 -1.99 8.57
N TYR A 54 -4.81 -1.08 7.94
CA TYR A 54 -4.42 -1.21 6.53
C TYR A 54 -3.51 -2.41 6.28
N MET A 55 -2.59 -2.70 7.20
CA MET A 55 -1.75 -3.89 7.14
C MET A 55 -2.61 -5.16 7.17
N ASN A 56 -3.50 -5.28 8.16
CA ASN A 56 -4.37 -6.44 8.31
C ASN A 56 -5.33 -6.59 7.12
N ALA A 57 -5.89 -5.49 6.62
CA ALA A 57 -6.76 -5.49 5.45
C ALA A 57 -6.00 -5.95 4.19
N ALA A 58 -4.76 -5.51 4.01
CA ALA A 58 -3.92 -5.95 2.90
C ALA A 58 -3.63 -7.44 3.01
N GLU A 59 -3.16 -7.92 4.17
CA GLU A 59 -2.84 -9.33 4.42
C GLU A 59 -4.05 -10.27 4.32
N ALA A 60 -5.27 -9.76 4.51
CA ALA A 60 -6.50 -10.53 4.35
C ALA A 60 -6.92 -10.76 2.88
N LEU A 61 -6.39 -10.00 1.94
CA LEU A 61 -6.61 -10.25 0.51
C LEU A 61 -5.74 -11.42 0.04
N SER A 62 -6.27 -12.26 -0.85
CA SER A 62 -5.48 -13.35 -1.45
C SER A 62 -5.99 -13.65 -2.86
N MET A 63 -5.07 -14.09 -3.71
CA MET A 63 -5.34 -14.63 -5.04
C MET A 63 -5.09 -16.15 -5.12
N ASP A 64 -4.76 -16.80 -4.00
CA ASP A 64 -4.35 -18.22 -3.99
C ASP A 64 -5.48 -19.14 -4.43
N GLY A 65 -6.74 -18.75 -4.17
CA GLY A 65 -7.93 -19.51 -4.58
C GLY A 65 -8.42 -19.24 -6.01
N ILE A 66 -7.76 -18.34 -6.76
CA ILE A 66 -8.14 -18.02 -8.14
C ILE A 66 -7.33 -18.90 -9.09
N GLU A 67 -8.00 -19.84 -9.75
CA GLU A 67 -7.43 -20.70 -10.79
C GLU A 67 -7.18 -19.88 -12.06
N VAL A 68 -5.93 -19.87 -12.51
CA VAL A 68 -5.51 -19.22 -13.76
C VAL A 68 -4.87 -20.28 -14.67
N PRO A 69 -5.08 -20.22 -15.99
CA PRO A 69 -4.35 -21.08 -16.92
C PRO A 69 -2.84 -20.89 -16.78
N GLU A 70 -2.07 -21.98 -16.74
CA GLU A 70 -0.62 -21.93 -16.58
C GLU A 70 0.10 -21.26 -17.77
N ASP A 71 -0.54 -21.26 -18.94
CA ASP A 71 -0.06 -20.62 -20.17
C ASP A 71 -0.42 -19.14 -20.28
N ASP A 72 -1.25 -18.60 -19.37
CA ASP A 72 -1.51 -17.16 -19.26
C ASP A 72 -0.43 -16.49 -18.40
N GLU A 73 0.73 -16.25 -19.02
CA GLU A 73 1.90 -15.64 -18.38
C GLU A 73 1.58 -14.29 -17.70
N LYS A 74 0.64 -13.50 -18.25
CA LYS A 74 0.27 -12.20 -17.69
C LYS A 74 -0.57 -12.34 -16.43
N ALA A 75 -1.52 -13.27 -16.41
CA ALA A 75 -2.31 -13.55 -15.22
C ALA A 75 -1.44 -14.13 -14.09
N VAL A 76 -0.50 -15.03 -14.42
CA VAL A 76 0.47 -15.56 -13.45
C VAL A 76 1.35 -14.42 -12.90
N TYR A 77 1.90 -13.58 -13.78
CA TYR A 77 2.73 -12.45 -13.38
C TYR A 77 1.97 -11.44 -12.50
N LEU A 78 0.69 -11.18 -12.80
CA LEU A 78 -0.16 -10.33 -11.97
C LEU A 78 -0.27 -10.86 -10.53
N LYS A 79 -0.44 -12.18 -10.34
CA LYS A 79 -0.49 -12.80 -9.00
C LYS A 79 0.83 -12.62 -8.26
N GLU A 80 1.96 -12.77 -8.95
CA GLU A 80 3.30 -12.55 -8.35
C GLU A 80 3.49 -11.10 -7.92
N CYS A 81 3.17 -10.14 -8.80
CA CYS A 81 3.22 -8.72 -8.48
C CYS A 81 2.30 -8.36 -7.32
N PHE A 82 1.10 -8.94 -7.26
CA PHE A 82 0.16 -8.72 -6.17
C PHE A 82 0.75 -9.19 -4.84
N HIS A 83 1.25 -10.43 -4.78
CA HIS A 83 1.83 -10.98 -3.56
C HIS A 83 3.02 -10.12 -3.07
N GLN A 84 3.89 -9.71 -4.01
CA GLN A 84 5.05 -8.89 -3.67
C GLN A 84 4.64 -7.48 -3.20
N SER A 85 3.67 -6.85 -3.87
CA SER A 85 3.14 -5.54 -3.49
C SER A 85 2.41 -5.57 -2.14
N GLN A 86 1.62 -6.61 -1.87
CA GLN A 86 0.96 -6.83 -0.59
C GLN A 86 1.99 -6.91 0.55
N LYS A 87 3.02 -7.73 0.37
CA LYS A 87 4.09 -7.93 1.36
C LYS A 87 4.88 -6.65 1.65
N SER A 88 5.27 -5.90 0.62
CA SER A 88 6.03 -4.67 0.81
C SER A 88 5.17 -3.55 1.39
N PHE A 89 3.88 -3.46 1.03
CA PHE A 89 2.93 -2.54 1.62
C PHE A 89 2.64 -2.83 3.10
N ALA A 90 2.41 -4.09 3.48
CA ALA A 90 2.23 -4.49 4.88
C ALA A 90 3.44 -4.10 5.74
N LYS A 91 4.65 -4.34 5.21
CA LYS A 91 5.90 -3.89 5.84
C LYS A 91 5.97 -2.38 5.99
N LEU A 92 5.56 -1.60 4.98
CA LEU A 92 5.50 -0.15 5.06
C LEU A 92 4.53 0.32 6.16
N CYS A 93 3.33 -0.27 6.22
CA CYS A 93 2.36 0.03 7.28
C CYS A 93 2.94 -0.21 8.68
N LYS A 94 3.60 -1.37 8.88
CA LYS A 94 4.30 -1.66 10.13
C LYS A 94 5.35 -0.60 10.48
N ARG A 95 6.18 -0.17 9.52
CA ARG A 95 7.20 0.87 9.78
C ARG A 95 6.61 2.24 10.09
N ASN A 96 5.48 2.59 9.49
CA ASN A 96 4.75 3.80 9.88
C ASN A 96 4.18 3.70 11.30
N ALA A 97 3.57 2.57 11.66
CA ALA A 97 3.08 2.34 13.02
C ALA A 97 4.21 2.46 14.05
N GLU A 98 5.38 1.87 13.79
CA GLU A 98 6.58 2.01 14.63
C GLU A 98 7.04 3.47 14.74
N PHE A 99 7.09 4.22 13.64
CA PHE A 99 7.49 5.62 13.64
C PHE A 99 6.55 6.52 14.45
N TYR A 100 5.24 6.39 14.26
CA TYR A 100 4.28 7.20 15.02
C TYR A 100 4.15 6.74 16.47
N GLY A 101 4.34 5.45 16.74
CA GLY A 101 4.53 4.93 18.10
C GLY A 101 5.74 5.57 18.79
N PHE A 102 6.87 5.71 18.09
CA PHE A 102 8.03 6.44 18.60
C PHE A 102 7.70 7.92 18.90
N GLN A 103 6.90 8.60 18.06
CA GLN A 103 6.48 9.98 18.34
C GLN A 103 5.65 10.09 19.63
N ASN A 104 4.76 9.13 19.90
CA ASN A 104 4.01 9.08 21.15
C ASN A 104 4.94 8.92 22.37
N ARG A 105 5.91 8.00 22.30
CA ARG A 105 6.92 7.79 23.35
C ARG A 105 7.74 9.06 23.61
N LYS A 106 8.13 9.76 22.54
CA LYS A 106 8.81 11.07 22.62
C LYS A 106 7.97 12.11 23.36
N VAL A 107 6.66 12.20 23.07
CA VAL A 107 5.74 13.11 23.77
C VAL A 107 5.57 12.74 25.25
N ARG A 108 5.62 11.45 25.57
CA ARG A 108 5.57 10.91 26.95
C ARG A 108 6.89 11.05 27.71
N ARG A 109 7.97 11.52 27.05
CA ARG A 109 9.33 11.61 27.60
C ARG A 109 9.87 10.28 28.10
N GLU A 110 9.49 9.20 27.44
CA GLU A 110 10.10 7.89 27.66
C GLU A 110 11.56 7.90 27.19
N ASN A 111 12.34 6.94 27.67
CA ASN A 111 13.74 6.82 27.26
C ASN A 111 13.80 6.44 25.77
N ILE A 112 14.32 7.34 24.94
CA ILE A 112 14.47 7.18 23.49
C ILE A 112 15.88 7.60 23.10
N SER A 113 16.47 6.92 22.12
CA SER A 113 17.81 7.26 21.62
C SER A 113 17.78 7.86 20.22
N ALA A 114 18.79 8.68 19.90
CA ALA A 114 18.98 9.18 18.54
C ALA A 114 19.25 8.02 17.54
N GLN A 115 19.88 6.95 18.01
CA GLN A 115 20.16 5.75 17.21
C GLN A 115 18.87 5.02 16.85
N GLU A 116 17.94 4.85 17.80
CA GLU A 116 16.63 4.28 17.56
C GLU A 116 15.83 5.09 16.52
N LEU A 117 15.81 6.42 16.63
CA LEU A 117 15.17 7.27 15.63
C LEU A 117 15.79 7.10 14.24
N LYS A 118 17.12 7.00 14.16
CA LYS A 118 17.84 6.78 12.90
C LYS A 118 17.45 5.45 12.26
N GLU A 119 17.41 4.37 13.04
CA GLU A 119 17.04 3.03 12.58
C GLU A 119 15.60 2.98 12.06
N ILE A 120 14.66 3.57 12.80
CA ILE A 120 13.25 3.68 12.38
C ILE A 120 13.15 4.45 11.06
N PHE A 121 13.83 5.59 10.94
CA PHE A 121 13.77 6.40 9.72
C PHE A 121 14.36 5.70 8.51
N VAL A 122 15.52 5.05 8.66
CA VAL A 122 16.15 4.27 7.57
C VAL A 122 15.24 3.11 7.14
N ALA A 123 14.67 2.37 8.09
CA ALA A 123 13.77 1.27 7.80
C ALA A 123 12.47 1.74 7.11
N LEU A 124 11.93 2.89 7.53
CA LEU A 124 10.76 3.49 6.92
C LEU A 124 11.04 3.92 5.48
N GLN A 125 12.13 4.66 5.23
CA GLN A 125 12.49 5.10 3.88
C GLN A 125 12.72 3.92 2.92
N ALA A 126 13.42 2.88 3.38
CA ALA A 126 13.61 1.67 2.59
C ALA A 126 12.28 0.98 2.24
N SER A 127 11.35 0.92 3.20
CA SER A 127 10.03 0.30 3.01
C SER A 127 9.14 1.13 2.08
N MET A 128 9.22 2.46 2.15
CA MET A 128 8.52 3.36 1.23
C MET A 128 8.98 3.13 -0.21
N ASN A 129 10.28 3.09 -0.44
CA ASN A 129 10.84 2.89 -1.78
C ASN A 129 10.48 1.51 -2.34
N SER A 130 10.55 0.45 -1.52
CA SER A 130 10.16 -0.90 -1.98
C SER A 130 8.67 -1.00 -2.28
N ALA A 131 7.82 -0.46 -1.40
CA ALA A 131 6.38 -0.51 -1.60
C ALA A 131 5.94 0.28 -2.84
N GLY A 132 6.49 1.49 -3.05
CA GLY A 132 6.19 2.29 -4.24
C GLY A 132 6.51 1.54 -5.54
N ARG A 133 7.72 0.98 -5.65
CA ARG A 133 8.12 0.19 -6.82
C ARG A 133 7.24 -1.03 -7.05
N ASP A 134 6.93 -1.78 -5.99
CA ASP A 134 6.17 -3.02 -6.13
C ASP A 134 4.68 -2.73 -6.45
N ILE A 135 4.13 -1.61 -5.95
CA ILE A 135 2.80 -1.11 -6.31
C ILE A 135 2.75 -0.67 -7.78
N GLU A 136 3.76 0.07 -8.25
CA GLU A 136 3.87 0.47 -9.66
C GLU A 136 3.94 -0.75 -10.60
N ALA A 137 4.68 -1.79 -10.20
CA ALA A 137 4.75 -3.05 -10.95
C ALA A 137 3.39 -3.76 -11.00
N LEU A 138 2.66 -3.80 -9.88
CA LEU A 138 1.30 -4.34 -9.83
C LEU A 138 0.34 -3.55 -10.73
N GLU A 139 0.35 -2.23 -10.66
CA GLU A 139 -0.50 -1.38 -11.51
C GLU A 139 -0.23 -1.64 -13.00
N LYS A 140 1.05 -1.74 -13.37
CA LYS A 140 1.45 -2.05 -14.74
C LYS A 140 0.94 -3.42 -15.19
N ALA A 141 1.18 -4.47 -14.41
CA ALA A 141 0.72 -5.82 -14.72
C ALA A 141 -0.81 -5.88 -14.86
N TYR A 142 -1.53 -5.16 -13.99
CA TYR A 142 -2.99 -5.07 -14.03
C TYR A 142 -3.48 -4.42 -15.34
N LYS A 143 -2.89 -3.28 -15.73
CA LYS A 143 -3.22 -2.59 -16.99
C LYS A 143 -2.90 -3.49 -18.20
N GLU A 144 -1.78 -4.20 -18.19
CA GLU A 144 -1.37 -5.09 -19.28
C GLU A 144 -2.30 -6.29 -19.47
N LEU A 145 -2.80 -6.89 -18.38
CA LEU A 145 -3.80 -7.96 -18.45
C LEU A 145 -5.17 -7.42 -18.92
N LYS A 146 -5.56 -6.22 -18.45
CA LYS A 146 -6.80 -5.57 -18.91
C LYS A 146 -6.80 -5.25 -20.39
N LEU A 147 -5.68 -4.77 -20.93
CA LEU A 147 -5.54 -4.55 -22.38
C LEU A 147 -5.83 -5.79 -23.23
N GLU A 148 -5.54 -6.98 -22.70
CA GLU A 148 -5.73 -8.24 -23.43
C GLU A 148 -7.11 -8.84 -23.24
N THR A 149 -7.67 -8.70 -22.05
CA THR A 149 -8.86 -9.47 -21.64
C THR A 149 -10.13 -8.61 -21.51
N ASP A 150 -10.00 -7.28 -21.55
CA ASP A 150 -11.10 -6.32 -21.53
C ASP A 150 -11.10 -5.47 -22.83
N PRO A 151 -11.97 -5.81 -23.80
CA PRO A 151 -12.08 -5.08 -25.07
C PRO A 151 -12.51 -3.62 -24.93
N GLU A 152 -13.30 -3.26 -23.91
CA GLU A 152 -13.75 -1.89 -23.69
C GLU A 152 -12.59 -1.02 -23.20
N TYR A 153 -11.81 -1.54 -22.25
CA TYR A 153 -10.58 -0.92 -21.78
C TYR A 153 -9.57 -0.76 -22.93
N ALA A 154 -9.32 -1.81 -23.71
CA ALA A 154 -8.41 -1.76 -24.86
C ALA A 154 -8.82 -0.67 -25.87
N LYS A 155 -10.13 -0.53 -26.14
CA LYS A 155 -10.67 0.52 -26.99
C LYS A 155 -10.49 1.91 -26.38
N ALA A 156 -10.75 2.08 -25.08
CA ALA A 156 -10.58 3.36 -24.40
C ALA A 156 -9.13 3.85 -24.43
N VAL A 157 -8.16 2.95 -24.22
CA VAL A 157 -6.72 3.24 -24.36
C VAL A 157 -6.37 3.62 -25.79
N ALA A 158 -6.84 2.86 -26.79
CA ALA A 158 -6.57 3.15 -28.20
C ALA A 158 -7.15 4.50 -28.67
N GLU A 159 -8.26 4.93 -28.08
CA GLU A 159 -8.90 6.24 -28.32
C GLU A 159 -8.25 7.39 -27.52
N GLY A 160 -7.20 7.12 -26.74
CA GLY A 160 -6.51 8.11 -25.90
C GLY A 160 -7.37 8.67 -24.77
N LYS A 161 -8.45 7.96 -24.40
CA LYS A 161 -9.38 8.37 -23.34
C LYS A 161 -8.89 7.98 -21.94
N GLU A 162 -7.88 7.13 -21.87
CA GLU A 162 -7.23 6.69 -20.65
C GLU A 162 -5.77 7.18 -20.63
N LYS A 163 -5.38 7.88 -19.56
CA LYS A 163 -3.97 8.27 -19.39
C LYS A 163 -3.24 7.06 -18.81
N ILE A 164 -2.37 6.45 -19.62
CA ILE A 164 -1.48 5.36 -19.22
C ILE A 164 -0.58 5.81 -18.07
#